data_AF-A0A964BLF9-F1
#
_entry.id   AF-A0A964BLF9-F1
#
_cell.length_a   1.000
_cell.length_b   1.000
_cell.length_c   1.000
_cell.angle_alpha   90.00
_cell.angle_beta   90.00
_cell.angle_gamma   90.00
#
_symmetry.space_group_name_H-M   'P 1'
#
loop_
_entity.id
_entity.type
_entity.pdbx_description
1 polymer ?
#
loop_
_entity_poly.entity_id
_entity_poly.type
_entity_poly.pdbx_seq_one_letter_code
_entity_poly.pdbx_strand_id
1 'polypeptide(L)' 'MKASLQARIDYGRDIRSRAEMLVEAHGAVAEAEAREAARVPGTAAAERYFWEAVADRVARMRGEPVLPTEY' A
#
# COMPACT_ATOMS: atom_id res chain seq x y z
N MET A 1 20.62 12.74 -6.92
CA MET A 1 19.86 13.52 -7.94
C MET A 1 18.41 13.58 -7.48
N LYS A 2 17.80 14.75 -7.25
CA LYS A 2 16.39 14.82 -6.82
C LYS A 2 15.49 14.49 -8.01
N ALA A 3 14.49 13.62 -7.82
CA ALA A 3 13.49 13.33 -8.84
C ALA A 3 12.76 14.62 -9.25
N SER A 4 12.43 14.74 -10.53
CA SER A 4 11.65 15.88 -11.04
C SER A 4 10.25 15.89 -10.42
N LEU A 5 9.59 17.05 -10.45
CA LEU A 5 8.19 17.15 -10.00
C LEU A 5 7.29 16.19 -10.78
N GLN A 6 7.49 16.09 -12.09
CA GLN A 6 6.74 15.19 -12.96
C GLN A 6 6.91 13.73 -12.54
N ALA A 7 8.15 13.28 -12.30
CA ALA A 7 8.43 11.92 -11.86
C ALA A 7 7.74 11.58 -10.53
N ARG A 8 7.64 12.54 -9.60
CA ARG A 8 6.93 12.36 -8.33
C ARG A 8 5.42 12.26 -8.52
N ILE A 9 4.85 13.01 -9.46
CA ILE A 9 3.42 12.95 -9.80
C ILE A 9 3.09 11.60 -10.44
N ASP A 10 3.89 11.17 -11.40
CA ASP A 10 3.68 9.90 -12.11
C ASP A 10 3.81 8.73 -11.14
N TYR A 11 4.82 8.76 -10.27
CA TYR A 11 4.94 7.80 -9.18
C TYR A 11 3.69 7.77 -8.28
N GLY A 12 3.21 8.94 -7.86
CA GLY A 12 2.01 9.03 -7.03
C GLY A 12 0.75 8.48 -7.71
N ARG A 13 0.65 8.57 -9.05
CA ARG A 13 -0.46 7.99 -9.82
C ARG A 13 -0.35 6.47 -9.89
N ASP A 14 0.86 5.96 -10.14
CA ASP A 14 1.13 4.53 -10.23
C ASP A 14 0.81 3.79 -8.92
N ILE A 15 1.31 4.29 -7.78
CA ILE A 15 1.04 3.66 -6.48
C ILE A 15 -0.44 3.66 -6.12
N ARG A 16 -1.19 4.72 -6.50
CA ARG A 16 -2.64 4.78 -6.29
C ARG A 16 -3.38 3.79 -7.16
N SER A 17 -3.02 3.68 -8.44
CA SER A 17 -3.62 2.72 -9.35
C SER A 17 -3.39 1.28 -8.89
N ARG A 18 -2.17 0.95 -8.41
CA ARG A 18 -1.90 -0.35 -7.80
C ARG A 18 -2.74 -0.60 -6.54
N ALA A 19 -2.83 0.39 -5.65
CA ALA A 19 -3.65 0.26 -4.45
C ALA A 19 -5.13 0.03 -4.76
N GLU A 20 -5.68 0.72 -5.77
CA GLU A 20 -7.05 0.53 -6.26
C GLU A 20 -7.26 -0.91 -6.74
N MET A 21 -6.35 -1.44 -7.57
CA MET A 21 -6.43 -2.83 -8.04
C MET A 21 -6.42 -3.85 -6.89
N LEU A 22 -5.57 -3.65 -5.87
CA LEU A 22 -5.51 -4.54 -4.70
C LEU A 22 -6.80 -4.49 -3.87
N VAL A 23 -7.36 -3.29 -3.70
CA VAL A 23 -8.63 -3.09 -2.98
C VAL A 23 -9.80 -3.70 -3.75
N GLU A 24 -9.85 -3.55 -5.08
CA GLU A 24 -10.87 -4.13 -5.94
C GLU A 24 -10.80 -5.66 -5.99
N ALA A 25 -9.59 -6.22 -6.05
CA ALA A 25 -9.40 -7.67 -6.07
C ALA A 25 -9.83 -8.35 -4.76
N HIS A 26 -9.72 -7.65 -3.63
CA HIS A 26 -10.08 -8.06 -2.26
C HIS A 26 -9.81 -9.55 -1.95
N GLY A 27 -8.72 -9.85 -1.23
CA GLY A 27 -8.41 -11.24 -0.87
C GLY A 27 -7.07 -11.39 -0.17
N ALA A 28 -6.79 -12.59 0.34
CA ALA A 28 -5.56 -12.87 1.10
C ALA A 28 -4.29 -12.55 0.29
N VAL A 29 -4.32 -12.80 -1.02
CA VAL A 29 -3.20 -12.49 -1.92
C VAL A 29 -3.01 -10.97 -2.06
N ALA A 30 -4.09 -10.22 -2.23
CA ALA A 30 -4.02 -8.76 -2.36
C ALA A 30 -3.56 -8.08 -1.07
N GLU A 31 -3.98 -8.61 0.09
CA GLU A 31 -3.47 -8.17 1.38
C GLU A 31 -1.97 -8.45 1.52
N ALA A 32 -1.53 -9.68 1.20
CA ALA A 32 -0.12 -10.04 1.27
C ALA A 32 0.73 -9.17 0.35
N GLU A 33 0.27 -8.88 -0.87
CA GLU A 33 0.99 -7.98 -1.78
C GLU A 33 1.12 -6.56 -1.21
N ALA A 34 0.06 -6.02 -0.60
CA ALA A 34 0.13 -4.71 0.06
C ALA A 34 1.10 -4.73 1.26
N ARG A 35 1.11 -5.81 2.07
CA ARG A 35 2.06 -5.97 3.18
C ARG A 35 3.50 -6.06 2.70
N GLU A 36 3.76 -6.78 1.62
CA GLU A 36 5.11 -6.89 1.05
C GLU A 36 5.58 -5.57 0.44
N ALA A 37 4.69 -4.81 -0.21
CA ALA A 37 5.01 -3.46 -0.69
C ALA A 37 5.45 -2.52 0.44
N ALA A 38 4.85 -2.64 1.63
CA ALA A 38 5.24 -1.88 2.82
C ALA A 38 6.66 -2.25 3.36
N ARG A 39 7.14 -3.46 3.05
CA ARG A 39 8.42 -4.01 3.56
C ARG A 39 9.60 -3.82 2.63
N VAL A 40 9.40 -3.28 1.43
CA VAL A 40 10.48 -3.07 0.46
C VAL A 40 11.59 -2.20 1.09
N PRO A 41 12.86 -2.66 1.08
CA PRO A 41 13.96 -1.88 1.62
C PRO A 41 14.13 -0.55 0.90
N GLY A 42 14.28 0.54 1.66
CA GLY A 42 14.45 1.89 1.11
C GLY A 42 13.14 2.63 0.81
N THR A 43 11.98 2.02 1.07
CA THR A 43 10.68 2.69 0.99
C THR A 43 10.58 3.81 2.03
N ALA A 44 10.13 4.99 1.59
CA ALA A 44 9.92 6.12 2.48
C ALA A 44 8.84 5.80 3.53
N ALA A 45 8.95 6.38 4.73
CA ALA A 45 7.99 6.11 5.82
C ALA A 45 6.53 6.38 5.39
N ALA A 46 6.27 7.46 4.67
CA ALA A 46 4.94 7.79 4.17
C ALA A 46 4.37 6.73 3.21
N GLU A 47 5.23 6.12 2.39
CA GLU A 47 4.82 5.08 1.46
C GLU A 47 4.59 3.75 2.17
N ARG A 48 5.43 3.41 3.17
CA ARG A 48 5.19 2.26 4.03
C ARG A 48 3.82 2.35 4.70
N TYR A 49 3.51 3.49 5.33
CA TYR A 49 2.21 3.71 5.96
C TYR A 49 1.05 3.65 4.97
N PHE A 50 1.25 4.14 3.74
CA PHE A 50 0.24 4.02 2.69
C PHE A 50 -0.07 2.55 2.38
N TRP A 51 0.95 1.72 2.18
CA TRP A 51 0.77 0.30 1.88
C TRP A 51 0.21 -0.51 3.05
N GLU A 52 0.59 -0.19 4.29
CA GLU A 52 -0.02 -0.77 5.50
C GLU A 52 -1.51 -0.44 5.58
N ALA A 53 -1.90 0.81 5.33
CA ALA A 53 -3.30 1.22 5.33
C ALA A 53 -4.12 0.54 4.21
N VAL A 54 -3.50 0.29 3.05
CA VAL A 54 -4.11 -0.49 1.96
C VAL A 54 -4.32 -1.95 2.39
N ALA A 55 -3.30 -2.58 2.98
CA ALA A 55 -3.41 -3.95 3.49
C ALA A 55 -4.53 -4.07 4.54
N ASP A 56 -4.58 -3.14 5.50
CA ASP A 56 -5.62 -3.10 6.52
C ASP A 56 -7.02 -2.90 5.91
N ARG A 57 -7.13 -2.09 4.84
CA ARG A 57 -8.39 -1.93 4.11
C ARG A 57 -8.82 -3.23 3.43
N VAL A 58 -7.91 -3.94 2.77
CA VAL A 58 -8.18 -5.24 2.14
C VAL A 58 -8.61 -6.27 3.18
N ALA A 59 -7.91 -6.33 4.32
CA ALA A 59 -8.25 -7.21 5.45
C ALA A 59 -9.68 -6.94 5.98
N ARG A 60 -10.07 -5.67 6.16
CA ARG A 60 -11.45 -5.31 6.55
C ARG A 60 -12.48 -5.77 5.52
N MET A 61 -12.17 -5.68 4.22
CA MET A 61 -13.07 -6.13 3.15
C MET A 61 -13.23 -7.65 3.12
N ARG A 62 -12.25 -8.41 3.59
CA ARG A 62 -12.37 -9.88 3.79
C ARG A 62 -13.23 -10.26 5.00
N GLY A 63 -13.56 -9.31 5.88
CA GLY A 63 -14.22 -9.59 7.16
C GLY A 63 -13.25 -10.04 8.26
N GLU A 64 -11.94 -9.88 8.06
CA GLU A 64 -10.94 -10.19 9.09
C GLU A 64 -10.73 -8.98 10.03
N PRO A 65 -10.68 -9.19 11.35
CA PRO A 65 -10.38 -8.12 12.29
C PRO A 65 -8.94 -7.62 12.08
N VAL A 66 -8.79 -6.34 11.79
CA VAL A 66 -7.48 -5.68 11.70
C VAL A 66 -6.93 -5.54 13.12
N LEU A 67 -5.82 -6.21 13.41
CA LEU A 67 -5.05 -5.96 14.63
C LEU A 67 -4.30 -4.63 14.47
N PRO A 68 -4.45 -3.67 15.39
CA PRO A 68 -3.75 -2.40 15.29
C PRO A 68 -2.24 -2.63 15.43
N THR A 69 -1.47 -2.14 14.45
CA THR A 69 -0.01 -2.04 14.55
C THR A 69 0.30 -0.95 15.58
N GLU A 70 0.88 -1.31 16.72
CA GLU A 70 1.33 -0.33 17.72
C GLU A 70 2.46 0.53 17.12
N TYR A 71 2.29 1.86 17.21
CA TYR A 71 3.20 2.88 16.67
C TYR A 71 4.23 3.33 17.70
#